data_AF-A0A433BFY4-F1
#
_entry.id   AF-A0A433BFY4-F1
#
_cell.length_a   1.000
_cell.length_b   1.000
_cell.length_c   1.000
_cell.angle_alpha   90.00
_cell.angle_beta   90.00
_cell.angle_gamma   90.00
#
_symmetry.space_group_name_H-M   'P 1'
#
loop_
_entity.id
_entity.type
_entity.pdbx_description
1 polymer ?
#
loop_
_entity_poly.entity_id
_entity_poly.type
_entity_poly.pdbx_seq_one_letter_code
_entity_poly.pdbx_strand_id
1 'polypeptide(L)'
;MSIASQTLSHLQTAGSAVHEAAQALRQELQAHSQALMDQMALQPFGPQVDAAYQQMRQVARLVHEINSLEQQLKAIYLDAAQKAQAELPVLPALPSANRRRRLARSLDVPVVEQVEDAQVVEMLAAKPKTGKTTAKKSKGTTSASSKLSNTERLHTAFRKLLGKKAKAVGHAELAALSGLPRGSIGASIKKLIETQKLAVDTDGAYRLI
;
A
#
# COMPACT_ATOMS: atom_id res chain seq x y z
N MET A 1 -18.22 -24.12 7.12
CA MET A 1 -17.10 -23.64 6.27
C MET A 1 -16.57 -22.38 6.93
N SER A 2 -15.40 -22.45 7.58
CA SER A 2 -14.81 -21.29 8.24
C SER A 2 -14.09 -20.38 7.24
N ILE A 3 -14.18 -19.09 7.50
CA ILE A 3 -13.58 -18.04 6.69
C ILE A 3 -12.18 -17.79 7.27
N ALA A 4 -11.13 -18.03 6.48
CA ALA A 4 -9.75 -17.86 6.93
C ALA A 4 -9.45 -16.40 7.30
N SER A 5 -8.68 -16.17 8.36
CA SER A 5 -8.30 -14.81 8.84
C SER A 5 -7.72 -13.90 7.76
N GLN A 6 -7.04 -14.47 6.76
CA GLN A 6 -6.51 -13.75 5.60
C GLN A 6 -7.62 -13.04 4.80
N THR A 7 -8.78 -13.66 4.63
CA THR A 7 -9.90 -13.07 3.87
C THR A 7 -10.51 -11.87 4.59
N LEU A 8 -10.57 -11.87 5.94
CA LEU A 8 -10.98 -10.70 6.72
C LEU A 8 -9.99 -9.55 6.55
N SER A 9 -8.68 -9.84 6.51
CA SER A 9 -7.66 -8.82 6.27
C SER A 9 -7.76 -8.22 4.86
N HIS A 10 -8.10 -9.04 3.85
CA HIS A 10 -8.35 -8.56 2.49
C HIS A 10 -9.60 -7.70 2.41
N LEU A 11 -10.69 -8.10 3.07
CA LEU A 11 -11.92 -7.28 3.17
C LEU A 11 -11.65 -5.94 3.84
N GLN A 12 -10.86 -5.91 4.91
CA GLN A 12 -10.49 -4.68 5.60
C GLN A 12 -9.66 -3.76 4.70
N THR A 13 -8.68 -4.32 3.97
CA THR A 13 -7.84 -3.56 3.03
C THR A 13 -8.67 -3.00 1.87
N ALA A 14 -9.61 -3.79 1.35
CA ALA A 14 -10.54 -3.32 0.34
C ALA A 14 -11.43 -2.18 0.88
N GLY A 15 -11.94 -2.33 2.11
CA GLY A 15 -12.73 -1.29 2.78
C GLY A 15 -11.96 0.02 2.96
N SER A 16 -10.69 -0.03 3.38
CA SER A 16 -9.87 1.18 3.52
C SER A 16 -9.60 1.87 2.17
N ALA A 17 -9.33 1.09 1.11
CA ALA A 17 -9.10 1.64 -0.22
C ALA A 17 -10.36 2.30 -0.80
N VAL A 18 -11.54 1.69 -0.60
CA VAL A 18 -12.83 2.29 -1.00
C VAL A 18 -13.11 3.56 -0.21
N HIS A 19 -12.79 3.58 1.08
CA HIS A 19 -12.94 4.77 1.91
C HIS A 19 -12.01 5.92 1.46
N GLU A 20 -10.76 5.61 1.12
CA GLU A 20 -9.82 6.59 0.56
C GLU A 20 -10.33 7.16 -0.77
N ALA A 21 -10.84 6.31 -1.67
CA ALA A 21 -11.47 6.75 -2.91
C ALA A 21 -12.71 7.64 -2.65
N ALA A 22 -13.54 7.30 -1.65
CA ALA A 22 -14.68 8.12 -1.26
C ALA A 22 -14.26 9.51 -0.77
N GLN A 23 -13.16 9.60 -0.01
CA GLN A 23 -12.62 10.88 0.45
C GLN A 23 -12.10 11.71 -0.72
N ALA A 24 -11.37 11.11 -1.65
CA ALA A 24 -10.88 11.79 -2.85
C ALA A 24 -12.03 12.36 -3.69
N LEU A 25 -13.08 11.57 -3.95
CA LEU A 25 -14.25 12.07 -4.70
C LEU A 25 -15.00 13.18 -3.97
N ARG A 26 -15.04 13.18 -2.64
CA ARG A 26 -15.64 14.29 -1.86
C ARG A 26 -14.83 15.57 -2.00
N GLN A 27 -13.50 15.47 -2.04
CA GLN A 27 -12.63 16.62 -2.29
C GLN A 27 -12.81 17.16 -3.71
N GLU A 28 -12.90 16.29 -4.71
CA GLU A 28 -13.21 16.69 -6.09
C GLU A 28 -14.58 17.34 -6.20
N LEU A 29 -15.61 16.79 -5.54
CA LEU A 29 -16.94 17.39 -5.50
C LEU A 29 -16.92 18.80 -4.91
N GLN A 30 -16.16 19.00 -3.83
CA GLN A 30 -15.95 20.32 -3.24
C GLN A 30 -15.27 21.28 -4.22
N ALA A 31 -14.19 20.85 -4.88
CA ALA A 31 -13.50 21.65 -5.88
C ALA A 31 -14.41 22.03 -7.06
N HIS A 32 -15.21 21.08 -7.57
CA HIS A 32 -16.19 21.35 -8.62
C HIS A 32 -17.30 22.29 -8.16
N SER A 33 -17.76 22.17 -6.91
CA SER A 33 -18.77 23.09 -6.36
C SER A 33 -18.24 24.52 -6.21
N GLN A 34 -16.97 24.68 -5.80
CA GLN A 34 -16.32 25.99 -5.72
C GLN A 34 -16.13 26.59 -7.11
N ALA A 35 -15.63 25.81 -8.07
CA ALA A 35 -15.50 26.25 -9.45
C ALA A 35 -16.85 26.66 -10.05
N LEU A 36 -17.93 25.95 -9.72
CA LEU A 36 -19.29 26.31 -10.13
C LEU A 36 -19.75 27.61 -9.48
N MET A 37 -19.48 27.84 -8.19
CA MET A 37 -19.80 29.11 -7.52
C MET A 37 -19.06 30.28 -8.16
N ASP A 38 -17.77 30.12 -8.47
CA ASP A 38 -16.96 31.15 -9.13
C ASP A 38 -17.48 31.46 -10.54
N GLN A 39 -17.85 30.43 -11.31
CA GLN A 39 -18.44 30.62 -12.63
C GLN A 39 -19.84 31.23 -12.58
N MET A 40 -20.67 30.86 -11.61
CA MET A 40 -21.99 31.46 -11.40
C MET A 40 -21.90 32.94 -11.00
N ALA A 41 -20.86 33.32 -10.24
CA ALA A 41 -20.62 34.70 -9.86
C ALA A 41 -20.28 35.59 -11.08
N LEU A 42 -19.57 35.05 -12.07
CA LEU A 42 -19.20 35.78 -13.29
C LEU A 42 -20.31 35.75 -14.35
N GLN A 43 -20.89 34.57 -14.61
CA GLN A 43 -21.90 34.38 -15.66
C GLN A 43 -22.89 33.26 -15.30
N PRO A 44 -24.00 33.57 -14.62
CA PRO A 44 -24.89 32.56 -14.03
C PRO A 44 -25.63 31.67 -15.05
N PHE A 45 -25.80 32.14 -16.29
CA PHE A 45 -26.54 31.42 -17.35
C PHE A 45 -25.69 31.12 -18.59
N GLY A 46 -24.39 30.91 -18.39
CA GLY A 46 -23.49 30.51 -19.47
C GLY A 46 -23.50 28.99 -19.72
N PRO A 47 -23.23 28.54 -20.95
CA PRO A 47 -23.12 27.11 -21.26
C PRO A 47 -22.00 26.40 -20.48
N GLN A 48 -21.04 27.16 -19.96
CA GLN A 48 -19.96 26.65 -19.10
C GLN A 48 -20.47 26.26 -17.70
N VAL A 49 -21.39 27.04 -17.12
CA VAL A 49 -22.01 26.74 -15.82
C VAL A 49 -22.86 25.48 -15.93
N ASP A 50 -23.62 25.34 -17.01
CA ASP A 50 -24.39 24.11 -17.27
C ASP A 50 -23.47 22.90 -17.37
N ALA A 51 -22.35 23.00 -18.09
CA ALA A 51 -21.37 21.93 -18.19
C ALA A 51 -20.75 21.58 -16.83
N ALA A 52 -20.35 22.58 -16.04
CA ALA A 52 -19.83 22.39 -14.68
C ALA A 52 -20.87 21.75 -13.74
N TYR A 53 -22.14 22.13 -13.87
CA TYR A 53 -23.23 21.54 -13.11
C TYR A 53 -23.44 20.06 -13.46
N GLN A 54 -23.38 19.71 -14.74
CA GLN A 54 -23.45 18.30 -15.16
C GLN A 54 -22.28 17.49 -14.60
N GLN A 55 -21.06 18.03 -14.62
CA GLN A 55 -19.89 17.39 -14.03
C GLN A 55 -20.05 17.18 -12.52
N MET A 56 -20.47 18.21 -11.79
CA MET A 56 -20.75 18.11 -10.34
C MET A 56 -21.80 17.02 -10.06
N ARG A 57 -22.87 16.96 -10.85
CA ARG A 57 -23.92 15.95 -10.70
C ARG A 57 -23.41 14.54 -10.98
N GLN A 58 -22.54 14.35 -11.96
CA GLN A 58 -21.91 13.07 -12.25
C GLN A 58 -21.02 12.63 -11.08
N VAL A 59 -20.16 13.50 -10.58
CA VAL A 59 -19.30 13.20 -9.41
C VAL A 59 -20.15 12.90 -8.18
N ALA A 60 -21.22 13.64 -7.93
CA ALA A 60 -22.13 13.39 -6.81
C ALA A 60 -22.80 12.00 -6.87
N ARG A 61 -23.16 11.52 -8.08
CA ARG A 61 -23.67 10.16 -8.27
C ARG A 61 -22.60 9.12 -7.94
N LEU A 62 -21.36 9.31 -8.40
CA LEU A 62 -20.25 8.43 -8.07
C LEU A 62 -19.98 8.37 -6.57
N VAL A 63 -20.03 9.51 -5.86
CA VAL A 63 -19.91 9.55 -4.40
C VAL A 63 -21.02 8.73 -3.73
N HIS A 64 -22.25 8.82 -4.21
CA HIS A 64 -23.37 8.03 -3.69
C HIS A 64 -23.17 6.53 -3.92
N GLU A 65 -22.73 6.14 -5.12
CA GLU A 65 -22.43 4.74 -5.46
C GLU A 65 -21.30 4.18 -4.60
N ILE A 66 -20.22 4.92 -4.40
CA ILE A 66 -19.11 4.50 -3.53
C ILE A 66 -19.57 4.35 -2.07
N ASN A 67 -20.39 5.28 -1.56
CA ASN A 67 -20.92 5.16 -0.20
C ASN A 67 -21.81 3.90 -0.05
N SER A 68 -22.59 3.55 -1.09
CA SER A 68 -23.38 2.31 -1.11
C SER A 68 -22.48 1.08 -1.09
N LEU A 69 -21.40 1.06 -1.89
CA LEU A 69 -20.40 0.00 -1.87
C LEU A 69 -19.71 -0.13 -0.50
N GLU A 70 -19.41 0.99 0.17
CA GLU A 70 -18.85 1.00 1.52
C GLU A 70 -19.81 0.33 2.53
N GLN A 71 -21.11 0.61 2.46
CA GLN A 71 -22.11 -0.04 3.31
C GLN A 71 -22.21 -1.54 3.04
N GLN A 72 -22.17 -1.95 1.77
CA GLN A 72 -22.15 -3.36 1.39
C GLN A 72 -20.90 -4.07 1.91
N LEU A 73 -19.72 -3.46 1.76
CA LEU A 73 -18.47 -4.02 2.30
C LEU A 73 -18.49 -4.14 3.82
N LYS A 74 -19.07 -3.17 4.54
CA LYS A 74 -19.28 -3.27 5.98
C LYS A 74 -20.19 -4.44 6.34
N ALA A 75 -21.30 -4.62 5.63
CA ALA A 75 -22.22 -5.74 5.86
C ALA A 75 -21.52 -7.09 5.61
N ILE A 76 -20.78 -7.21 4.51
CA ILE A 76 -20.01 -8.43 4.18
C ILE A 76 -18.95 -8.70 5.25
N TYR A 77 -18.24 -7.66 5.71
CA TYR A 77 -17.25 -7.81 6.78
C TYR A 77 -17.88 -8.29 8.08
N LEU A 78 -19.03 -7.73 8.49
CA LEU A 78 -19.73 -8.16 9.70
C LEU A 78 -20.22 -9.62 9.59
N ASP A 79 -20.79 -10.03 8.46
CA ASP A 79 -21.20 -11.42 8.24
C ASP A 79 -19.98 -12.37 8.23
N ALA A 80 -18.89 -11.97 7.57
CA ALA A 80 -17.65 -12.74 7.56
C ALA A 80 -17.02 -12.85 8.97
N ALA A 81 -17.04 -11.76 9.74
CA ALA A 81 -16.51 -11.71 11.10
C ALA A 81 -17.32 -12.61 12.05
N GLN A 82 -18.65 -12.61 11.95
CA GLN A 82 -19.51 -13.52 12.71
C GLN A 82 -19.20 -14.99 12.42
N LYS A 83 -18.98 -15.34 11.15
CA LYS A 83 -18.62 -16.72 10.76
C LYS A 83 -17.20 -17.10 11.17
N ALA A 84 -16.28 -16.14 11.32
CA ALA A 84 -14.93 -16.37 11.82
C ALA A 84 -14.87 -16.52 13.35
N GLN A 85 -15.68 -15.76 14.10
CA GLN A 85 -15.76 -15.83 15.57
C GLN A 85 -16.37 -17.14 16.10
N ALA A 86 -17.15 -17.85 15.27
CA ALA A 86 -17.69 -19.17 15.62
C ALA A 86 -16.60 -20.25 15.86
N GLU A 87 -15.36 -20.00 15.45
CA GLU A 87 -14.19 -20.82 15.83
C GLU A 87 -13.47 -20.22 17.05
N LEU A 88 -14.16 -20.07 18.19
CA LEU A 88 -13.45 -20.04 19.46
C LEU A 88 -12.90 -21.46 19.69
N PRO A 89 -11.56 -21.63 19.81
CA PRO A 89 -11.00 -22.93 20.13
C PRO A 89 -11.53 -23.34 21.50
N VAL A 90 -12.46 -24.30 21.52
CA VAL A 90 -12.85 -25.00 22.74
C VAL A 90 -11.57 -25.66 23.22
N LEU A 91 -10.92 -25.06 24.22
CA LEU A 91 -9.81 -25.69 24.91
C LEU A 91 -10.33 -27.06 25.36
N PRO A 92 -9.71 -28.18 24.93
CA PRO A 92 -10.11 -29.49 25.40
C PRO A 92 -9.99 -29.46 26.92
N ALA A 93 -11.10 -29.74 27.62
CA ALA A 93 -11.11 -29.77 29.07
C ALA A 93 -9.94 -30.64 29.52
N LEU A 94 -9.00 -30.04 30.28
CA LEU A 94 -7.90 -30.76 30.90
C LEU A 94 -8.50 -31.99 31.58
N PRO A 95 -7.94 -33.20 31.40
CA PRO A 95 -8.48 -34.39 32.02
C PRO A 95 -8.56 -34.14 33.52
N SER A 96 -9.79 -34.11 34.08
CA SER A 96 -9.98 -33.91 35.51
C SER A 96 -9.18 -34.99 36.20
N ALA A 97 -8.10 -34.59 36.87
CA ALA A 97 -7.28 -35.49 37.66
C ALA A 97 -8.06 -35.87 38.92
N ASN A 98 -9.12 -36.67 38.76
CA ASN A 98 -9.71 -37.47 39.84
C ASN A 98 -8.75 -38.62 40.14
N ARG A 99 -7.51 -38.27 40.55
CA ARG A 99 -6.66 -39.15 41.33
C ARG A 99 -7.41 -39.37 42.62
N ARG A 100 -7.93 -40.60 42.76
CA ARG A 100 -8.23 -41.22 44.05
C ARG A 100 -7.04 -40.99 44.99
N ARG A 101 -7.08 -39.95 45.82
CA ARG A 101 -6.29 -39.84 47.05
C ARG A 101 -7.19 -40.27 48.21
N ARG A 102 -7.32 -41.59 48.38
CA ARG A 102 -7.38 -42.13 49.73
C ARG A 102 -5.95 -42.04 50.25
N LEU A 103 -5.73 -41.18 51.23
CA LEU A 103 -5.00 -41.45 52.48
C LEU A 103 -4.41 -40.14 53.07
N ALA A 104 -4.50 -40.11 54.40
CA ALA A 104 -3.83 -39.23 55.35
C ALA A 104 -4.40 -37.82 55.55
N ARG A 105 -5.19 -37.76 56.63
CA ARG A 105 -5.64 -36.61 57.40
C ARG A 105 -4.49 -36.08 58.27
N SER A 106 -4.14 -34.81 58.11
CA SER A 106 -3.53 -33.93 59.13
C SER A 106 -3.74 -32.49 58.65
N LEU A 107 -4.73 -31.77 59.18
CA LEU A 107 -4.54 -30.70 60.17
C LEU A 107 -3.49 -29.68 59.72
N ASP A 108 -3.90 -28.61 59.02
CA ASP A 108 -4.14 -27.29 59.60
C ASP A 108 -4.52 -26.26 58.50
N VAL A 109 -5.31 -25.27 58.90
CA VAL A 109 -5.95 -24.22 58.07
C VAL A 109 -5.17 -22.88 58.25
N PRO A 110 -5.52 -21.75 57.59
CA PRO A 110 -4.81 -21.19 56.43
C PRO A 110 -4.28 -19.75 56.67
N VAL A 111 -3.29 -19.26 55.90
CA VAL A 111 -3.15 -17.81 55.65
C VAL A 111 -2.63 -17.58 54.23
N VAL A 112 -3.29 -16.65 53.55
CA VAL A 112 -3.14 -16.19 52.16
C VAL A 112 -2.11 -15.04 52.09
N GLU A 113 -1.69 -14.68 50.87
CA GLU A 113 -1.14 -13.36 50.45
C GLU A 113 0.39 -13.17 50.65
N GLN A 114 1.23 -12.65 49.73
CA GLN A 114 1.10 -11.85 48.49
C GLN A 114 2.25 -12.24 47.53
N VAL A 115 1.99 -12.31 46.22
CA VAL A 115 3.05 -12.30 45.20
C VAL A 115 3.27 -10.84 44.81
N GLU A 116 4.41 -10.28 45.19
CA GLU A 116 4.79 -8.90 44.90
C GLU A 116 5.09 -8.68 43.41
N ASP A 117 4.83 -7.45 42.99
CA ASP A 117 4.71 -6.93 41.63
C ASP A 117 5.91 -7.19 40.71
N ALA A 118 5.59 -7.52 39.45
CA ALA A 118 6.55 -7.54 38.36
C ALA A 118 7.10 -6.13 38.09
N GLN A 119 8.40 -5.94 38.30
CA GLN A 119 9.11 -4.72 37.95
C GLN A 119 9.11 -4.50 36.43
N VAL A 120 8.59 -3.35 36.00
CA VAL A 120 8.71 -2.84 34.63
C VAL A 120 10.15 -2.37 34.44
N VAL A 121 10.95 -3.15 33.71
CA VAL A 121 12.26 -2.70 33.23
C VAL A 121 12.04 -1.92 31.93
N GLU A 122 12.08 -0.59 32.03
CA GLU A 122 12.13 0.31 30.89
C GLU A 122 13.42 0.05 30.10
N MET A 123 13.27 -0.51 28.89
CA MET A 123 14.38 -0.64 27.96
C MET A 123 14.67 0.71 27.29
N LEU A 124 15.74 1.34 27.74
CA LEU A 124 16.37 2.52 27.17
C LEU A 124 16.68 2.34 25.67
N ALA A 125 16.39 3.41 24.92
CA ALA A 125 16.61 3.57 23.50
C ALA A 125 18.08 3.30 23.08
N ALA A 126 18.27 2.37 22.15
CA ALA A 126 19.57 2.06 21.57
C ALA A 126 19.94 3.05 20.44
N LYS A 127 21.10 3.70 20.59
CA LYS A 127 21.76 4.54 19.59
C LYS A 127 22.20 3.73 18.36
N PRO A 128 22.24 4.31 17.14
CA PRO A 128 22.67 3.59 15.94
C PRO A 128 24.21 3.55 15.85
N LYS A 129 24.77 2.36 15.63
CA LYS A 129 26.16 2.19 15.21
C LYS A 129 26.20 1.59 13.80
N THR A 130 26.88 2.33 12.94
CA THR A 130 27.44 1.94 11.65
C THR A 130 28.23 0.63 11.73
N GLY A 131 28.07 -0.24 10.74
CA GLY A 131 28.96 -1.39 10.57
C GLY A 131 28.52 -2.38 9.51
N LYS A 132 29.22 -2.37 8.36
CA LYS A 132 29.28 -3.44 7.35
C LYS A 132 29.35 -4.82 7.98
N THR A 133 28.66 -5.82 7.40
CA THR A 133 29.29 -7.00 6.77
C THR A 133 28.28 -7.94 6.09
N THR A 134 28.47 -8.12 4.79
CA THR A 134 28.41 -9.38 4.02
C THR A 134 27.37 -10.46 4.37
N ALA A 135 26.40 -10.63 3.47
CA ALA A 135 25.66 -11.89 3.32
C ALA A 135 25.80 -12.46 1.90
N LYS A 136 25.82 -13.79 1.85
CA LYS A 136 26.33 -14.70 0.83
C LYS A 136 25.67 -14.61 -0.56
N LYS A 137 26.52 -14.85 -1.56
CA LYS A 137 26.19 -15.29 -2.92
C LYS A 137 25.40 -16.61 -2.91
N SER A 138 24.32 -16.67 -3.67
CA SER A 138 23.89 -17.88 -4.38
C SER A 138 24.07 -17.63 -5.89
N LYS A 139 24.53 -18.67 -6.58
CA LYS A 139 25.12 -18.64 -7.92
C LYS A 139 24.16 -19.28 -8.91
N GLY A 140 23.81 -18.56 -9.97
CA GLY A 140 23.34 -19.08 -11.26
C GLY A 140 23.78 -18.07 -12.32
N THR A 141 24.92 -18.25 -13.00
CA THR A 141 25.06 -18.92 -14.32
C THR A 141 24.16 -18.19 -15.34
N THR A 142 24.61 -17.42 -16.34
CA THR A 142 25.82 -17.46 -17.18
C THR A 142 25.96 -16.15 -17.97
N SER A 143 27.09 -16.02 -18.66
CA SER A 143 27.49 -15.01 -19.66
C SER A 143 28.07 -13.70 -19.11
N ALA A 144 29.40 -13.75 -19.00
CA ALA A 144 30.28 -12.62 -19.20
C ALA A 144 30.20 -12.20 -20.68
N SER A 145 29.54 -11.08 -20.93
CA SER A 145 30.00 -10.08 -21.88
C SER A 145 30.17 -8.81 -21.06
N SER A 146 31.10 -7.92 -21.39
CA SER A 146 31.31 -6.64 -20.72
C SER A 146 29.98 -5.90 -20.50
N LYS A 147 29.35 -6.09 -19.33
CA LYS A 147 27.97 -5.65 -19.10
C LYS A 147 28.04 -4.17 -18.81
N LEU A 148 27.86 -3.37 -19.86
CA LEU A 148 27.44 -1.98 -19.78
C LEU A 148 26.50 -1.82 -18.59
N SER A 149 26.79 -0.86 -17.72
CA SER A 149 25.98 -0.54 -16.54
C SER A 149 24.51 -0.43 -16.94
N ASN A 150 23.57 -0.74 -16.05
CA ASN A 150 22.14 -0.60 -16.34
C ASN A 150 21.80 0.80 -16.90
N THR A 151 22.52 1.83 -16.45
CA THR A 151 22.44 3.20 -16.96
C THR A 151 22.90 3.34 -18.42
N GLU A 152 23.95 2.62 -18.84
CA GLU A 152 24.50 2.66 -20.19
C GLU A 152 23.66 1.86 -21.19
N ARG A 153 23.06 0.75 -20.75
CA ARG A 153 22.05 0.02 -21.54
C ARG A 153 20.83 0.87 -21.80
N LEU A 154 20.43 1.65 -20.81
CA LEU A 154 19.29 2.55 -20.92
C LEU A 154 19.63 3.76 -21.80
N HIS A 155 20.84 4.32 -21.67
CA HIS A 155 21.32 5.41 -22.54
C HIS A 155 21.46 4.98 -24.01
N THR A 156 21.92 3.76 -24.29
CA THR A 156 21.95 3.22 -25.67
C THR A 156 20.55 2.97 -26.23
N ALA A 157 19.61 2.51 -25.41
CA ALA A 157 18.20 2.41 -25.78
C ALA A 157 17.58 3.79 -26.08
N PHE A 158 17.86 4.80 -25.26
CA PHE A 158 17.44 6.18 -25.53
C PHE A 158 18.06 6.74 -26.81
N ARG A 159 19.34 6.49 -27.07
CA ARG A 159 19.98 6.91 -28.33
C ARG A 159 19.30 6.29 -29.57
N LYS A 160 18.87 5.03 -29.48
CA LYS A 160 18.13 4.36 -30.56
C LYS A 160 16.71 4.91 -30.75
N LEU A 161 16.04 5.29 -29.67
CA LEU A 161 14.65 5.76 -29.70
C LEU A 161 14.50 7.24 -30.03
N LEU A 162 15.35 8.10 -29.46
CA LEU A 162 15.23 9.55 -29.58
C LEU A 162 16.06 10.11 -30.73
N GLY A 163 17.14 9.45 -31.14
CA GLY A 163 18.06 10.01 -32.13
C GLY A 163 18.51 11.43 -31.73
N LYS A 164 18.18 12.45 -32.55
CA LYS A 164 18.42 13.88 -32.26
C LYS A 164 17.16 14.67 -31.82
N LYS A 165 16.01 14.00 -31.63
CA LYS A 165 14.72 14.64 -31.38
C LYS A 165 14.20 14.31 -29.97
N ALA A 166 13.56 15.28 -29.32
CA ALA A 166 12.85 15.05 -28.08
C ALA A 166 11.56 14.27 -28.36
N LYS A 167 11.29 13.21 -27.60
CA LYS A 167 10.06 12.41 -27.74
C LYS A 167 9.59 11.96 -26.36
N ALA A 168 8.27 11.97 -26.15
CA ALA A 168 7.66 11.29 -25.02
C ALA A 168 7.86 9.77 -25.19
N VAL A 169 8.59 9.16 -24.25
CA VAL A 169 8.87 7.72 -24.29
C VAL A 169 8.28 7.05 -23.06
N GLY A 170 7.43 6.05 -23.29
CA GLY A 170 6.83 5.25 -22.24
C GLY A 170 7.83 4.29 -21.59
N HIS A 171 7.69 4.07 -20.28
CA HIS A 171 8.55 3.14 -19.54
C HIS A 171 8.49 1.68 -20.05
N ALA A 172 7.39 1.29 -20.68
CA ALA A 172 7.23 -0.05 -21.28
C ALA A 172 8.11 -0.26 -22.53
N GLU A 173 8.19 0.76 -23.39
CA GLU A 173 9.04 0.73 -24.59
C GLU A 173 10.52 0.71 -24.22
N LEU A 174 10.90 1.48 -23.18
CA LEU A 174 12.26 1.46 -22.64
C LEU A 174 12.61 0.12 -22.01
N ALA A 175 11.67 -0.55 -21.34
CA ALA A 175 11.89 -1.87 -20.76
C ALA A 175 12.18 -2.91 -21.85
N ALA A 176 11.38 -2.91 -22.92
CA ALA A 176 11.54 -3.82 -24.04
C ALA A 176 12.89 -3.63 -24.75
N LEU A 177 13.34 -2.38 -24.93
CA LEU A 177 14.56 -2.07 -25.68
C LEU A 177 15.85 -2.13 -24.86
N SER A 178 15.79 -1.85 -23.56
CA SER A 178 16.95 -1.94 -22.66
C SER A 178 17.09 -3.30 -21.98
N GLY A 179 16.04 -4.13 -22.02
CA GLY A 179 15.99 -5.42 -21.32
C GLY A 179 16.00 -5.29 -19.80
N LEU A 180 15.58 -4.13 -19.27
CA LEU A 180 15.61 -3.82 -17.84
C LEU A 180 14.20 -3.93 -17.22
N PRO A 181 14.08 -4.44 -15.98
CA PRO A 181 12.80 -4.46 -15.28
C PRO A 181 12.34 -3.03 -14.96
N ARG A 182 11.02 -2.79 -15.00
CA ARG A 182 10.39 -1.47 -14.83
C ARG A 182 10.86 -0.72 -13.57
N GLY A 183 11.10 -1.44 -12.46
CA GLY A 183 11.62 -0.85 -11.22
C GLY A 183 13.04 -0.29 -11.33
N SER A 184 13.89 -0.83 -12.21
CA SER A 184 15.27 -0.37 -12.40
C SER A 184 15.40 0.79 -13.40
N ILE A 185 14.39 1.00 -14.24
CA ILE A 185 14.33 2.07 -15.25
C ILE A 185 14.22 3.43 -14.57
N GLY A 186 13.32 3.58 -13.59
CA GLY A 186 13.13 4.85 -12.88
C GLY A 186 14.40 5.30 -12.16
N ALA A 187 15.09 4.38 -11.47
CA ALA A 187 16.36 4.67 -10.82
C ALA A 187 17.48 5.04 -11.82
N SER A 188 17.47 4.41 -12.99
CA SER A 188 18.46 4.66 -14.04
C SER A 188 18.19 5.98 -14.79
N ILE A 189 16.92 6.36 -15.00
CA ILE A 189 16.54 7.66 -15.57
C ILE A 189 16.97 8.79 -14.63
N LYS A 190 16.69 8.68 -13.33
CA LYS A 190 17.13 9.67 -12.32
C LYS A 190 18.65 9.88 -12.37
N LYS A 191 19.43 8.79 -12.42
CA LYS A 191 20.89 8.85 -12.57
C LYS A 191 21.35 9.46 -13.89
N LEU A 192 20.61 9.26 -14.99
CA LEU A 192 20.94 9.86 -16.29
C LEU A 192 20.64 11.36 -16.34
N ILE A 193 19.64 11.82 -15.60
CA ILE A 193 19.37 13.26 -15.38
C ILE A 193 20.46 13.86 -14.50
N GLU A 194 20.81 13.21 -13.38
CA GLU A 194 21.89 13.64 -12.48
C GLU A 194 23.25 13.74 -13.18
N THR A 195 23.53 12.83 -14.12
CA THR A 195 24.76 12.85 -14.93
C THR A 195 24.69 13.76 -16.16
N GLN A 196 23.63 14.56 -16.29
CA GLN A 196 23.39 15.50 -17.40
C GLN A 196 23.44 14.86 -18.79
N LYS A 197 23.09 13.57 -18.90
CA LYS A 197 23.00 12.85 -20.18
C LYS A 197 21.58 12.86 -20.77
N LEU A 198 20.59 13.27 -19.98
CA LEU A 198 19.20 13.43 -20.38
C LEU A 198 18.63 14.71 -19.78
N ALA A 199 17.96 15.51 -20.60
CA ALA A 199 17.06 16.57 -20.17
C ALA A 199 15.61 16.05 -20.21
N VAL A 200 14.81 16.52 -19.27
CA VAL A 200 13.35 16.35 -19.29
C VAL A 200 12.76 17.71 -19.64
N ASP A 201 12.07 17.79 -20.78
CA ASP A 201 11.33 18.99 -21.18
C ASP A 201 10.05 19.12 -20.35
N THR A 202 9.47 20.32 -20.30
CA THR A 202 8.28 20.66 -19.49
C THR A 202 7.06 19.79 -19.76
N ASP A 203 7.01 19.16 -20.93
CA ASP A 203 5.91 18.30 -21.38
C ASP A 203 6.15 16.80 -21.04
N GLY A 204 7.18 16.49 -20.23
CA GLY A 204 7.55 15.11 -19.88
C GLY A 204 8.23 14.36 -21.02
N ALA A 205 8.66 15.06 -22.07
CA ALA A 205 9.47 14.50 -23.14
C ALA A 205 10.94 14.40 -22.71
N TYR A 206 11.60 13.30 -23.07
CA TYR A 206 13.02 13.15 -22.82
C TYR A 206 13.80 13.68 -24.02
N ARG A 207 14.93 14.32 -23.78
CA ARG A 207 15.89 14.75 -24.80
C ARG A 207 17.30 14.32 -24.38
N LEU A 208 18.05 13.76 -25.33
CA LEU A 208 19.48 13.49 -25.12
C LEU A 208 20.27 14.80 -25.22
N ILE A 209 21.17 15.04 -24.28
CA ILE A 209 22.14 16.14 -24.30
C ILE A 209 23.43 15.68 -25.00
#